data_AF-A0A925GRQ7-F1
#
_entry.id   AF-A0A925GRQ7-F1
#
_cell.length_a   1.000
_cell.length_b   1.000
_cell.length_c   1.000
_cell.angle_alpha   90.00
_cell.angle_beta   90.00
_cell.angle_gamma   90.00
#
_symmetry.space_group_name_H-M   'P 1'
#
loop_
_entity.id
_entity.type
_entity.pdbx_description
1 polymer ?
#
loop_
_entity_poly.entity_id
_entity_poly.type
_entity_poly.pdbx_seq_one_letter_code
_entity_poly.pdbx_strand_id
1 'polypeptide(L)'
;GNPSERRGTLAFARSLLNDQDWFESLWMKRAGITDRPTLLIWGMKDRFVPASYLEKFADNFHYRRVVRLENAGHFPQEEEPGEVVGAVKGFLGA
;
A
#
# COMPACT_ATOMS: atom_id res chain seq x y z
N GLY A 1 -7.40 -11.26 26.46
CA GLY A 1 -6.20 -10.55 25.96
C GLY A 1 -5.60 -9.75 27.09
N ASN A 2 -4.30 -9.90 27.32
CA ASN A 2 -3.56 -9.24 28.40
C ASN A 2 -3.31 -7.76 28.05
N PRO A 3 -3.53 -6.80 28.95
CA PRO A 3 -3.24 -5.38 28.70
C PRO A 3 -1.83 -5.08 28.16
N SER A 4 -0.84 -5.93 28.47
CA SER A 4 0.53 -5.81 27.97
C SER A 4 0.67 -5.99 26.46
N GLU A 5 -0.19 -6.83 25.84
CA GLU A 5 -0.17 -7.16 24.41
C GLU A 5 -0.63 -5.96 23.55
N ARG A 6 -1.39 -5.03 24.14
CA ARG A 6 -1.92 -3.84 23.45
C ARG A 6 -0.91 -2.70 23.36
N ARG A 7 0.18 -2.76 24.13
CA ARG A 7 1.22 -1.72 24.12
C ARG A 7 1.93 -1.63 22.76
N GLY A 8 2.13 -2.77 22.09
CA GLY A 8 2.71 -2.82 20.75
C GLY A 8 1.85 -2.09 19.71
N THR A 9 0.56 -2.43 19.64
CA THR A 9 -0.39 -1.77 18.73
C THR A 9 -0.53 -0.27 19.00
N LEU A 10 -0.55 0.14 20.27
CA LEU A 10 -0.62 1.55 20.64
C LEU A 10 0.67 2.31 20.29
N ALA A 11 1.84 1.71 20.50
CA ALA A 11 3.11 2.29 20.12
C ALA A 11 3.23 2.44 18.59
N PHE A 12 2.77 1.43 17.84
CA PHE A 12 2.72 1.46 16.38
C PHE A 12 1.80 2.59 15.87
N ALA A 13 0.58 2.70 16.39
CA ALA A 13 -0.34 3.78 16.02
C ALA A 13 0.23 5.17 16.35
N ARG A 14 0.94 5.32 17.48
CA ARG A 14 1.61 6.57 17.85
C ARG A 14 2.76 6.93 16.90
N SER A 15 3.57 5.94 16.51
CA SER A 15 4.65 6.15 15.53
C SER A 15 4.08 6.59 14.19
N LEU A 16 3.04 5.92 13.67
CA LEU A 16 2.39 6.34 12.43
C LEU A 16 1.92 7.80 12.44
N LEU A 17 1.37 8.27 13.57
CA LEU A 17 0.91 9.66 13.69
C LEU A 17 2.06 10.69 13.83
N ASN A 18 3.16 10.30 14.48
CA ASN A 18 4.26 11.21 14.77
C ASN A 18 5.32 11.25 13.65
N ASP A 19 5.39 10.23 12.81
CA ASP A 19 6.44 10.09 11.77
C ASP A 19 6.01 10.66 10.41
N GLN A 20 4.98 11.53 10.35
CA GLN A 20 4.48 12.13 9.11
C GLN A 20 5.57 12.90 8.34
N ASP A 21 6.38 13.68 9.04
CA ASP A 21 7.51 14.40 8.44
C ASP A 21 8.55 13.45 7.83
N TRP A 22 8.77 12.31 8.48
CA TRP A 22 9.69 11.29 7.98
C TRP A 22 9.14 10.62 6.72
N PHE A 23 7.85 10.24 6.70
CA PHE A 23 7.20 9.70 5.51
C PHE A 23 7.25 10.69 4.33
N GLU A 24 7.02 11.98 4.58
CA GLU A 24 7.13 13.01 3.54
C GLU A 24 8.56 13.14 3.04
N SER A 25 9.56 13.04 3.92
CA SER A 25 10.98 13.03 3.51
C SER A 25 11.34 11.85 2.60
N LEU A 26 10.71 10.68 2.80
CA LEU A 26 10.85 9.53 1.90
C LEU A 26 10.14 9.78 0.57
N TRP A 27 8.93 10.34 0.61
CA TRP A 27 8.18 10.69 -0.58
C TRP A 27 8.94 11.69 -1.47
N MET A 28 9.67 12.64 -0.87
CA MET A 28 10.53 13.57 -1.61
C MET A 28 11.67 12.87 -2.38
N LYS A 29 12.08 11.68 -1.94
CA LYS A 29 13.13 10.87 -2.60
C LYS A 29 12.58 9.91 -3.66
N ARG A 30 11.26 9.89 -3.90
CA ARG A 30 10.60 8.94 -4.82
C ARG A 30 11.17 8.95 -6.24
N ALA A 31 11.71 10.07 -6.72
CA ALA A 31 12.30 10.18 -8.05
C ALA A 31 13.37 9.10 -8.33
N GLY A 32 14.03 8.57 -7.29
CA GLY A 32 14.98 7.46 -7.43
C GLY A 32 14.35 6.10 -7.77
N ILE A 33 13.02 5.96 -7.74
CA ILE A 33 12.29 4.71 -8.00
C ILE A 33 11.14 4.84 -9.00
N THR A 34 10.72 6.05 -9.39
CA THR A 34 9.52 6.28 -10.23
C THR A 34 9.64 5.73 -11.65
N ASP A 35 10.88 5.52 -12.13
CA ASP A 35 11.18 4.91 -13.45
C ASP A 35 11.31 3.38 -13.40
N ARG A 36 11.10 2.74 -12.25
CA ARG A 36 11.11 1.28 -12.17
C ARG A 36 9.74 0.71 -12.54
N PRO A 37 9.68 -0.44 -13.25
CA PRO A 37 8.44 -1.18 -13.38
C PRO A 37 7.81 -1.39 -12.00
N THR A 38 6.56 -0.97 -11.85
CA THR A 38 5.87 -0.97 -10.56
C THR A 38 4.46 -1.54 -10.71
N LEU A 39 4.12 -2.49 -9.84
CA LEU A 39 2.75 -3.00 -9.71
C LEU A 39 2.11 -2.39 -8.47
N LEU A 40 0.99 -1.70 -8.64
CA LEU A 40 0.16 -1.16 -7.57
C LEU A 40 -1.11 -2.01 -7.48
N ILE A 41 -1.31 -2.70 -6.34
CA ILE A 41 -2.51 -3.48 -6.06
C ILE A 41 -3.23 -2.80 -4.90
N TRP A 42 -4.52 -2.50 -5.06
CA TRP A 42 -5.27 -1.72 -4.08
C TRP A 42 -6.68 -2.28 -3.86
N GLY A 43 -7.08 -2.46 -2.61
CA GLY A 43 -8.47 -2.72 -2.25
C GLY A 43 -9.27 -1.42 -2.25
N MET A 44 -10.31 -1.35 -3.07
CA MET A 44 -11.08 -0.11 -3.26
C MET A 44 -12.02 0.21 -2.09
N LYS A 45 -12.24 -0.75 -1.18
CA LYS A 45 -13.03 -0.56 0.04
C LYS A 45 -12.16 -0.20 1.25
N ASP A 46 -10.86 0.06 1.07
CA ASP A 46 -9.96 0.43 2.17
C ASP A 46 -10.34 1.79 2.77
N ARG A 47 -10.63 1.80 4.08
CA ARG A 47 -10.95 3.00 4.86
C ARG A 47 -9.76 3.61 5.59
N PHE A 48 -8.66 2.87 5.71
CA PHE A 48 -7.42 3.30 6.35
C PHE A 48 -6.48 3.94 5.35
N VAL A 49 -6.36 3.37 4.14
CA VAL A 49 -5.56 3.92 3.05
C VAL A 49 -6.42 4.08 1.79
N PRO A 50 -7.24 5.15 1.72
CA PRO A 50 -8.23 5.33 0.66
C PRO A 50 -7.61 5.41 -0.73
N ALA A 51 -8.42 5.18 -1.76
CA ALA A 51 -8.01 5.17 -3.17
C ALA A 51 -7.33 6.47 -3.64
N SER A 52 -7.51 7.60 -2.95
CA SER A 52 -6.74 8.83 -3.22
C SER A 52 -5.23 8.62 -3.13
N TYR A 53 -4.76 7.72 -2.25
CA TYR A 53 -3.35 7.36 -2.18
C TYR A 53 -2.92 6.56 -3.40
N LEU A 54 -3.74 5.60 -3.86
CA LEU A 54 -3.47 4.90 -5.12
C LEU A 54 -3.28 5.90 -6.26
N GLU A 55 -4.18 6.88 -6.40
CA GLU A 55 -4.06 7.89 -7.45
C GLU A 55 -2.79 8.74 -7.28
N LYS A 56 -2.42 9.14 -6.04
CA LYS A 56 -1.14 9.81 -5.77
C LYS A 56 0.07 8.98 -6.24
N PHE A 57 0.11 7.68 -5.96
CA PHE A 57 1.18 6.81 -6.45
C PHE A 57 1.11 6.65 -7.97
N ALA A 58 -0.09 6.46 -8.51
CA ALA A 58 -0.31 6.29 -9.94
C ALA A 58 0.22 7.51 -10.71
N ASP A 59 -0.12 8.72 -10.31
CA ASP A 59 0.29 9.95 -10.98
C ASP A 59 1.80 10.21 -10.94
N ASN A 60 2.52 9.62 -9.98
CA ASN A 60 3.95 9.85 -9.80
C ASN A 60 4.84 8.72 -10.36
N PHE A 61 4.31 7.53 -10.64
CA PHE A 61 5.09 6.39 -11.16
C PHE A 61 4.84 6.20 -12.66
N HIS A 62 5.92 6.25 -13.45
CA HIS A 62 5.84 6.30 -14.91
C HIS A 62 5.49 4.94 -15.53
N TYR A 63 6.17 3.87 -15.10
CA TYR A 63 5.97 2.51 -15.63
C TYR A 63 5.15 1.66 -14.67
N ARG A 64 3.90 2.07 -14.47
CA ARG A 64 3.00 1.43 -13.51
C ARG A 64 1.99 0.50 -14.17
N ARG A 65 1.64 -0.57 -13.46
CA ARG A 65 0.40 -1.33 -13.65
C ARG A 65 -0.45 -1.16 -12.40
N VAL A 66 -1.74 -0.92 -12.57
CA VAL A 66 -2.67 -0.71 -11.47
C VAL A 66 -3.73 -1.80 -11.49
N VAL A 67 -3.88 -2.49 -10.36
CA VAL A 67 -4.93 -3.48 -10.12
C VAL A 67 -5.82 -2.94 -9.00
N ARG A 68 -7.06 -2.63 -9.37
CA ARG A 68 -8.11 -2.17 -8.45
C ARG A 68 -8.98 -3.38 -8.09
N LEU A 69 -9.00 -3.73 -6.82
CA LEU A 69 -9.78 -4.83 -6.29
C LEU A 69 -11.04 -4.26 -5.66
N GLU A 70 -12.12 -4.27 -6.44
CA GLU A 70 -13.39 -3.64 -6.06
C GLU A 70 -14.04 -4.30 -4.83
N ASN A 71 -13.68 -5.56 -4.52
CA ASN A 71 -14.27 -6.28 -3.40
C ASN A 71 -13.39 -6.29 -2.14
N ALA A 72 -12.10 -5.96 -2.25
CA ALA A 72 -11.15 -5.92 -1.14
C ALA A 72 -11.07 -4.55 -0.43
N GLY A 73 -10.75 -4.60 0.85
CA GLY A 73 -10.39 -3.48 1.72
C GLY A 73 -8.89 -3.39 1.99
N HIS A 74 -8.51 -3.34 3.27
CA HIS A 74 -7.15 -2.99 3.69
C HIS A 74 -6.13 -4.11 3.48
N PHE A 75 -6.57 -5.36 3.43
CA PHE A 75 -5.68 -6.51 3.29
C PHE A 75 -6.03 -7.28 2.02
N PRO A 76 -5.78 -6.70 0.82
CA PRO A 76 -6.17 -7.32 -0.45
C PRO A 76 -5.62 -8.74 -0.64
N GLN A 77 -4.44 -9.03 -0.08
CA GLN A 77 -3.84 -10.37 -0.13
C GLN A 77 -4.60 -11.43 0.68
N GLU A 78 -5.38 -11.03 1.68
CA GLU A 78 -6.22 -11.93 2.48
C GLU A 78 -7.65 -11.98 1.93
N GLU A 79 -8.13 -10.86 1.38
CA GLU A 79 -9.51 -10.68 0.93
C GLU A 79 -9.75 -11.20 -0.50
N GLU A 80 -8.80 -10.97 -1.42
CA GLU A 80 -8.86 -11.47 -2.82
C GLU A 80 -7.52 -12.13 -3.24
N PRO A 81 -7.07 -13.20 -2.55
CA PRO A 81 -5.73 -13.79 -2.73
C PRO A 81 -5.46 -14.27 -4.16
N GLY A 82 -6.48 -14.79 -4.85
CA GLY A 82 -6.35 -15.26 -6.23
C GLY A 82 -5.97 -14.14 -7.20
N GLU A 83 -6.66 -13.01 -7.11
CA GLU A 83 -6.40 -11.82 -7.93
C GLU A 83 -5.03 -11.24 -7.63
N VAL A 84 -4.65 -11.16 -6.35
CA VAL A 84 -3.32 -10.69 -5.93
C VAL A 84 -2.20 -11.58 -6.48
N VAL A 85 -2.32 -12.90 -6.32
CA VAL A 85 -1.31 -13.85 -6.83
C VAL A 85 -1.23 -13.79 -8.35
N GLY A 86 -2.38 -13.72 -9.04
CA GLY A 86 -2.43 -13.58 -10.50
C GLY A 86 -1.73 -12.32 -10.98
N ALA A 87 -2.01 -11.17 -10.35
CA ALA A 87 -1.38 -9.90 -10.66
C ALA A 87 0.14 -9.95 -10.46
N VAL A 88 0.61 -10.52 -9.35
CA VAL A 88 2.05 -10.65 -9.04
C VAL A 88 2.74 -11.56 -10.06
N LYS A 89 2.18 -12.73 -10.37
CA LYS A 89 2.76 -13.66 -11.37
C LYS A 89 2.84 -13.02 -12.75
N GLY A 90 1.75 -12.40 -13.21
CA GLY A 90 1.71 -11.69 -14.49
C GLY A 90 2.64 -10.49 -14.57
N PHE A 91 2.99 -9.87 -13.43
CA PHE A 91 3.99 -8.82 -13.37
C PHE A 91 5.43 -9.36 -13.44
N LEU A 92 5.71 -10.48 -12.75
CA LEU A 92 7.02 -11.12 -12.75
C LEU A 92 7.31 -11.95 -14.02
N GLY A 93 6.28 -12.23 -14.84
CA GLY A 93 6.40 -13.08 -16.02
C GLY A 93 6.54 -14.57 -15.67
N ALA A 94 5.95 -15.00 -14.55
CA ALA A 94 5.98 -16.36 -14.03
C ALA A 94 4.69 -17.14 -14.31
#